data_AF-A0A966XMC4-F1
#
_entry.id   AF-A0A966XMC4-F1
#
_cell.length_a   1.000
_cell.length_b   1.000
_cell.length_c   1.000
_cell.angle_alpha   90.00
_cell.angle_beta   90.00
_cell.angle_gamma   90.00
#
_symmetry.space_group_name_H-M   'P 1'
#
loop_
_entity.id
_entity.type
_entity.pdbx_description
1 polymer ?
#
loop_
_entity_poly.entity_id
_entity_poly.type
_entity_poly.pdbx_seq_one_letter_code
_entity_poly.pdbx_strand_id
1 'polypeptide(L)' 'MTFCFPTTTRYEYGDWKYFGDYDEDPDDRTRKMWHEITNSRTGKLYDYKDLPIEWGPYFIPTYNDFKKFVDETLEKS' A
#
# COMPACT_ATOMS: atom_id res chain seq x y z
N MET A 1 -20.17 -1.41 20.71
CA MET A 1 -18.75 -1.67 20.41
C MET A 1 -18.67 -2.04 18.95
N THR A 2 -18.40 -1.06 18.10
CA THR A 2 -18.17 -1.28 16.67
C THR A 2 -16.77 -1.85 16.54
N PHE A 3 -16.66 -3.11 16.13
CA PHE A 3 -15.39 -3.71 15.77
C PHE A 3 -14.95 -3.08 14.45
N CYS A 4 -14.08 -2.08 14.51
CA CYS A 4 -13.25 -1.73 13.36
C CYS A 4 -12.26 -2.88 13.18
N PHE A 5 -12.47 -3.73 12.17
CA PHE A 5 -11.54 -4.78 11.81
C PHE A 5 -10.47 -4.16 10.92
N PRO A 6 -9.27 -3.76 11.40
CA PRO A 6 -8.28 -3.25 10.46
C PRO A 6 -7.95 -4.39 9.49
N THR A 7 -8.41 -4.29 8.24
CA THR A 7 -8.05 -5.20 7.15
C THR A 7 -6.71 -4.71 6.63
N THR A 8 -5.75 -4.62 7.54
CA THR A 8 -4.38 -4.26 7.23
C THR A 8 -3.84 -5.33 6.29
N THR A 9 -3.55 -4.93 5.07
CA THR A 9 -2.96 -5.78 4.04
C THR A 9 -1.47 -5.61 4.07
N ARG A 10 -0.72 -6.70 4.19
CA ARG A 10 0.75 -6.67 4.25
C ARG A 10 1.33 -7.67 3.26
N TYR A 11 2.28 -7.23 2.46
CA TYR A 11 3.02 -8.07 1.53
C TYR A 11 4.52 -7.86 1.71
N GLU A 12 5.29 -8.93 1.51
CA GLU A 12 6.75 -8.89 1.57
C GLU A 12 7.30 -9.59 0.33
N TYR A 13 8.13 -8.88 -0.43
CA TYR A 13 8.76 -9.40 -1.65
C TYR A 13 10.23 -8.96 -1.69
N GLY A 14 11.13 -9.91 -1.45
CA GLY A 14 12.56 -9.62 -1.33
C GLY A 14 12.83 -8.63 -0.18
N ASP A 15 13.53 -7.54 -0.49
CA ASP A 15 13.79 -6.45 0.46
C ASP A 15 12.62 -5.45 0.59
N TRP A 16 11.55 -5.60 -0.20
CA TRP A 16 10.42 -4.67 -0.24
C TRP A 16 9.25 -5.18 0.60
N LYS A 17 8.62 -4.24 1.31
CA LYS A 17 7.43 -4.48 2.12
C LYS A 17 6.35 -3.51 1.70
N TYR A 18 5.14 -4.01 1.55
CA TYR A 18 3.95 -3.21 1.34
C TYR A 18 3.06 -3.29 2.56
N PHE A 19 2.52 -2.14 2.94
CA PHE A 19 1.55 -1.97 3.99
C PHE A 19 0.38 -1.16 3.44
N GLY A 20 -0.79 -1.77 3.45
CA GLY A 20 -2.05 -1.13 3.11
C GLY A 20 -2.95 -1.13 4.32
N ASP A 21 -3.50 0.02 4.69
CA ASP A 21 -4.49 0.13 5.75
C ASP A 21 -5.69 0.93 5.24
N TYR A 22 -6.87 0.70 5.82
CA TYR A 22 -8.04 1.50 5.50
C TYR A 22 -8.35 2.42 6.67
N ASP A 23 -8.62 3.67 6.35
CA ASP A 23 -9.19 4.63 7.26
C ASP A 23 -10.67 4.79 6.86
N GLU A 24 -11.57 4.32 7.72
CA GLU A 24 -12.99 4.61 7.59
C GLU A 24 -13.25 5.91 8.33
N ASP A 25 -13.24 7.02 7.60
CA ASP A 25 -13.63 8.30 8.13
C ASP A 25 -15.15 8.24 8.44
N PRO A 26 -15.57 8.43 9.70
CA PRO A 26 -16.99 8.29 10.06
C PRO A 26 -17.86 9.43 9.52
N ASP A 27 -17.26 10.54 9.09
CA ASP A 27 -17.94 11.73 8.56
C ASP A 27 -18.02 11.67 7.02
N ASP A 28 -16.91 11.28 6.41
CA ASP A 28 -16.75 11.08 4.97
C ASP A 28 -17.00 9.58 4.70
N ARG A 29 -18.25 9.17 4.38
CA ARG A 29 -18.65 7.76 4.06
C ARG A 29 -17.79 7.04 2.99
N THR A 30 -16.74 7.67 2.53
CA THR A 30 -15.69 7.25 1.63
C THR A 30 -14.53 6.62 2.40
N ARG A 31 -14.39 5.30 2.27
CA ARG A 31 -13.26 4.53 2.81
C ARG A 31 -11.98 4.87 2.06
N LYS A 32 -11.03 5.53 2.71
CA LYS A 32 -9.74 5.85 2.10
C LYS A 32 -8.73 4.78 2.46
N MET A 33 -8.00 4.27 1.47
CA MET A 33 -6.89 3.38 1.68
C MET A 33 -5.58 4.15 1.64
N TRP A 34 -4.77 3.89 2.66
CA TRP A 34 -3.40 4.34 2.72
C TRP A 34 -2.48 3.20 2.27
N HIS A 35 -1.48 3.55 1.46
CA HIS A 35 -0.50 2.61 0.92
C HIS A 35 0.90 3.10 1.26
N GLU A 36 1.72 2.21 1.81
CA GLU A 36 3.13 2.45 2.09
C GLU A 36 3.96 1.31 1.55
N ILE A 37 5.01 1.65 0.81
CA ILE A 37 5.99 0.68 0.33
C ILE A 37 7.35 1.06 0.89
N THR A 38 7.92 0.16 1.67
CA THR A 38 9.22 0.35 2.32
C THR A 38 10.24 -0.66 1.81
N ASN A 39 11.44 -0.21 1.49
CA ASN A 39 12.59 -1.04 1.20
C ASN A 39 13.44 -1.23 2.46
N SER A 40 13.51 -2.44 2.98
CA SER A 40 14.26 -2.77 4.20
C SER A 40 15.77 -2.72 4.02
N ARG A 41 16.27 -2.83 2.78
CA ARG A 41 17.70 -2.82 2.46
C ARG A 41 18.26 -1.41 2.31
N THR A 42 17.48 -0.50 1.73
CA THR A 42 17.90 0.89 1.52
C THR A 42 17.27 1.87 2.51
N GLY A 43 16.25 1.45 3.25
CA GLY A 43 15.45 2.31 4.12
C GLY A 43 14.57 3.31 3.36
N LYS A 44 14.43 3.17 2.04
CA LYS A 44 13.56 4.02 1.23
C LYS A 44 12.10 3.74 1.54
N LEU A 45 11.33 4.79 1.78
CA LEU A 45 9.89 4.73 2.02
C LEU A 45 9.18 5.52 0.94
N TYR A 46 8.21 4.87 0.31
CA TYR A 46 7.34 5.45 -0.70
C TYR A 46 5.92 5.48 -0.12
N ASP A 47 5.44 6.69 0.16
CA ASP A 47 4.05 6.93 0.50
C ASP A 47 3.21 6.94 -0.78
N TYR A 48 1.92 6.61 -0.68
CA TYR A 48 1.00 6.61 -1.82
C TYR A 48 1.11 7.89 -2.67
N LYS A 49 1.36 9.05 -2.06
CA LYS A 49 1.49 10.34 -2.78
C LYS A 49 2.67 10.41 -3.75
N ASP A 50 3.71 9.62 -3.52
CA ASP A 50 4.93 9.60 -4.33
C ASP A 50 4.88 8.53 -5.43
N LEU A 51 3.94 7.59 -5.30
CA LEU A 51 3.71 6.57 -6.31
C LEU A 51 2.98 7.20 -7.52
N PRO A 52 3.35 6.90 -8.76
CA PRO A 52 2.56 7.27 -9.94
C PRO A 52 1.29 6.39 -9.95
N ILE A 53 0.28 6.80 -9.19
CA ILE A 53 -0.81 5.90 -8.79
C ILE A 53 -1.73 5.51 -9.97
N GLU A 54 -1.68 4.23 -10.36
CA GLU A 54 -2.85 3.49 -10.91
C GLU A 54 -3.72 2.86 -9.80
N TRP A 55 -3.21 2.78 -8.57
CA TRP A 55 -3.89 2.15 -7.43
C TRP A 55 -4.61 3.20 -6.58
N GLY A 56 -5.76 3.65 -7.07
CA GLY A 56 -6.55 4.67 -6.37
C GLY A 56 -6.87 4.29 -4.92
N PRO A 57 -7.36 5.25 -4.11
CA PRO A 57 -7.58 5.12 -2.66
C PRO A 57 -8.65 4.09 -2.25
N TYR A 58 -9.14 3.27 -3.18
CA TYR A 58 -10.14 2.22 -2.98
C TYR A 58 -9.67 0.87 -3.51
N PHE A 59 -8.46 0.77 -4.06
CA PHE A 59 -7.94 -0.45 -4.66
C PHE A 59 -6.95 -1.12 -3.71
N ILE A 60 -7.30 -2.31 -3.22
CA ILE A 60 -6.33 -3.18 -2.55
C ILE A 60 -5.57 -3.95 -3.63
N PRO A 61 -4.31 -3.65 -3.91
CA PRO A 61 -3.51 -4.45 -4.82
C PRO A 61 -3.37 -5.87 -4.28
N THR A 62 -3.28 -6.84 -5.17
CA THR A 62 -2.88 -8.19 -4.74
C THR A 62 -1.38 -8.25 -4.52
N TYR A 63 -0.90 -9.33 -3.88
CA TYR A 63 0.52 -9.63 -3.80
C TYR A 63 1.21 -9.61 -5.18
N ASN A 64 0.52 -10.08 -6.22
CA ASN A 64 1.09 -10.14 -7.57
C ASN A 64 1.19 -8.75 -8.22
N ASP A 65 0.23 -7.87 -7.95
CA ASP A 65 0.29 -6.46 -8.34
C ASP A 65 1.46 -5.75 -7.62
N PHE A 66 1.61 -5.97 -6.31
CA PHE A 66 2.76 -5.49 -5.53
C PHE A 66 4.09 -5.93 -6.10
N LYS A 67 4.23 -7.23 -6.35
CA LYS A 67 5.44 -7.80 -6.94
C LYS A 67 5.76 -7.14 -8.29
N LYS A 68 4.75 -7.02 -9.16
CA LYS A 68 4.91 -6.42 -10.50
C LYS A 68 5.31 -4.94 -10.40
N PHE A 69 4.70 -4.19 -9.49
CA PHE A 69 5.04 -2.79 -9.26
C PHE A 69 6.50 -2.62 -8.81
N VAL A 70 6.95 -3.43 -7.84
CA VAL A 70 8.34 -3.41 -7.37
C VAL A 70 9.31 -3.71 -8.50
N ASP A 71 9.07 -4.78 -9.26
CA ASP A 71 9.94 -5.24 -10.36
C ASP A 71 10.00 -4.22 -11.51
N GLU A 72 8.85 -3.66 -11.91
CA GLU A 72 8.76 -2.78 -13.08
C GLU A 72 9.04 -1.30 -12.79
N THR A 73 8.78 -0.82 -11.57
CA THR A 73 8.88 0.61 -11.22
C THR A 73 10.07 0.89 -10.31
N LEU A 74 10.23 0.10 -9.25
CA LEU A 74 11.20 0.39 -8.18
C LEU A 74 12.58 -0.22 -8.45
N GLU A 75 12.65 -1.42 -9.02
CA GLU A 75 13.92 -2.07 -9.38
C GLU A 75 14.46 -1.64 -10.75
N LYS A 76 13.61 -1.08 -11.63
CA LYS A 76 14.03 -0.51 -12.92
C LYS A 76 14.42 0.98 -12.87
N SER A 77 14.20 1.68 -11.75
CA SER A 77 14.56 3.10 -11.56
C SER A 77 15.94 3.32 -10.95
#